data_AF-X1R3Z6-F1
#
_entry.id   AF-X1R3Z6-F1
#
_cell.length_a   1.000
_cell.length_b   1.000
_cell.length_c   1.000
_cell.angle_alpha   90.00
_cell.angle_beta   90.00
_cell.angle_gamma   90.00
#
_symmetry.space_group_name_H-M   'P 1'
#
loop_
_entity.id
_entity.type
_entity.pdbx_description
1 polymer ?
#
loop_
_entity_poly.entity_id
_entity_poly.type
_entity_poly.pdbx_seq_one_letter_code
_entity_poly.pdbx_strand_id
1 'polypeptide(L)' 'SAVGAGDCTIAGLALKLAWGEPLIEACRLAVAMGTAAVLTPGTELAHRADVEKLLPQIKVSRVSIKQ' A
#
# COMPACT_ATOMS: atom_id res chain seq x y z
N SER A 1 13.36 -5.80 -3.79
CA SER A 1 13.79 -6.48 -2.55
C SER A 1 12.65 -6.46 -1.56
N ALA A 2 12.44 -7.46 -0.70
CA ALA A 2 11.30 -7.44 0.24
C ALA A 2 11.54 -6.58 1.50
N VAL A 3 12.79 -6.15 1.72
CA VAL A 3 13.18 -5.37 2.90
C VAL A 3 12.52 -3.98 2.83
N GLY A 4 11.81 -3.58 3.91
CA GLY A 4 11.12 -2.29 4.00
C GLY A 4 9.71 -2.25 3.38
N ALA A 5 9.25 -3.31 2.71
CA ALA A 5 7.91 -3.35 2.12
C ALA A 5 6.79 -3.30 3.19
N GLY A 6 7.04 -3.91 4.36
CA GLY A 6 6.12 -3.84 5.51
C GLY A 6 5.98 -2.41 6.05
N ASP A 7 7.09 -1.71 6.26
CA ASP A 7 7.09 -0.32 6.73
C ASP A 7 6.39 0.60 5.72
N CYS A 8 6.64 0.41 4.42
CA CYS A 8 5.95 1.15 3.36
C CYS A 8 4.44 0.88 3.35
N THR A 9 4.03 -0.36 3.63
CA THR A 9 2.61 -0.73 3.73
C THR A 9 1.94 0.00 4.89
N ILE A 10 2.56 -0.03 6.07
CA ILE A 10 2.04 0.67 7.26
C ILE A 10 2.02 2.18 7.05
N ALA A 11 3.06 2.75 6.44
CA ALA A 11 3.12 4.17 6.12
C ALA A 11 1.96 4.61 5.22
N GLY A 12 1.66 3.85 4.17
CA GLY A 12 0.53 4.14 3.27
C GLY A 12 -0.83 4.06 3.98
N LEU A 13 -1.01 3.05 4.84
CA LEU A 13 -2.22 2.90 5.64
C LEU A 13 -2.40 4.09 6.60
N ALA A 14 -1.36 4.39 7.40
CA ALA A 14 -1.37 5.44 8.39
C ALA A 14 -1.59 6.83 7.77
N LEU A 15 -0.97 7.11 6.62
CA LEU A 15 -1.10 8.38 5.91
C LEU A 15 -2.56 8.67 5.53
N LYS A 16 -3.23 7.72 4.89
CA LYS A 16 -4.63 7.88 4.47
C LYS A 16 -5.57 7.99 5.67
N LEU A 17 -5.38 7.17 6.69
CA LEU A 17 -6.17 7.26 7.92
C LEU A 17 -5.98 8.61 8.64
N ALA A 18 -4.75 9.13 8.70
CA ALA A 18 -4.45 10.45 9.27
C ALA A 18 -5.13 11.60 8.50
N TRP A 19 -5.41 11.41 7.20
CA TRP A 19 -6.20 12.33 6.39
C TRP A 19 -7.72 12.12 6.51
N GLY A 20 -8.18 11.21 7.37
CA GLY A 20 -9.60 10.92 7.55
C GLY A 20 -10.22 10.13 6.39
N GLU A 21 -9.41 9.50 5.56
CA GLU A 21 -9.88 8.76 4.40
C GLU A 21 -10.47 7.40 4.80
N PRO A 22 -11.43 6.86 4.03
CA PRO A 22 -12.03 5.57 4.34
C PRO A 22 -10.99 4.44 4.32
N LEU A 23 -11.21 3.41 5.14
CA LEU A 23 -10.32 2.25 5.23
C LEU A 23 -10.04 1.58 3.88
N ILE A 24 -11.02 1.61 2.96
CA ILE A 24 -10.85 1.08 1.60
C ILE A 24 -9.70 1.79 0.85
N GLU A 25 -9.63 3.12 0.92
CA GLU A 25 -8.60 3.94 0.26
C GLU A 25 -7.26 3.81 0.98
N ALA A 26 -7.29 3.70 2.30
CA ALA A 26 -6.09 3.44 3.08
C ALA A 26 -5.47 2.07 2.72
N CYS A 27 -6.29 1.02 2.61
CA CYS A 27 -5.85 -0.30 2.15
C CYS A 27 -5.29 -0.27 0.72
N ARG A 28 -5.92 0.49 -0.19
CA ARG A 28 -5.43 0.64 -1.56
C ARG A 28 -4.02 1.25 -1.59
N LEU A 29 -3.80 2.33 -0.85
CA LEU A 29 -2.50 2.99 -0.80
C LEU A 29 -1.44 2.10 -0.11
N ALA A 30 -1.80 1.46 1.00
CA ALA A 30 -0.92 0.55 1.73
C ALA A 30 -0.36 -0.55 0.81
N VAL A 31 -1.24 -1.25 0.07
CA VAL A 31 -0.83 -2.33 -0.84
C VAL A 31 0.00 -1.78 -2.01
N ALA A 32 -0.36 -0.63 -2.57
CA ALA A 32 0.41 -0.01 -3.65
C ALA A 32 1.83 0.36 -3.20
N MET A 33 1.99 0.96 -2.01
CA MET A 33 3.30 1.34 -1.45
C MET A 33 4.15 0.13 -1.10
N GLY A 34 3.58 -0.88 -0.45
CA GLY A 34 4.29 -2.13 -0.15
C GLY A 34 4.76 -2.85 -1.41
N THR A 35 3.89 -2.90 -2.43
CA THR A 35 4.21 -3.53 -3.72
C THR A 35 5.31 -2.75 -4.46
N ALA A 36 5.24 -1.42 -4.50
CA ALA A 36 6.27 -0.59 -5.11
C ALA A 36 7.65 -0.76 -4.46
N ALA A 37 7.71 -0.88 -3.13
CA ALA A 37 8.95 -1.17 -2.41
C ALA A 37 9.58 -2.52 -2.80
N VAL A 38 8.78 -3.51 -3.19
CA VAL A 38 9.31 -4.80 -3.66
C VAL A 38 9.99 -4.68 -5.02
N LEU A 39 9.50 -3.77 -5.87
CA LEU A 39 10.04 -3.52 -7.21
C LEU A 39 11.40 -2.82 -7.19
N THR A 40 11.74 -2.10 -6.11
CA THR A 40 13.01 -1.40 -6.01
C THR A 40 14.17 -2.36 -5.67
N PRO A 41 15.34 -2.22 -6.31
CA PRO A 41 16.54 -2.96 -5.92
C PRO A 41 17.02 -2.58 -4.51
N GLY A 42 17.53 -3.55 -3.74
CA GLY A 42 18.20 -3.27 -2.47
C GLY A 42 17.27 -2.78 -1.35
N THR A 43 17.58 -1.63 -0.74
CA THR A 43 16.82 -1.02 0.37
C THR A 43 16.34 0.39 0.00
N GLU A 44 16.23 0.68 -1.29
CA GLU A 44 15.77 1.97 -1.78
C GLU A 44 14.30 2.19 -1.44
N LEU A 45 13.94 3.44 -1.17
CA LEU A 45 12.56 3.85 -0.91
C LEU A 45 11.67 3.54 -2.11
N ALA A 46 10.40 3.21 -1.86
CA ALA A 46 9.40 3.06 -2.90
C ALA A 46 9.31 4.34 -3.74
N HIS A 47 9.41 4.21 -5.06
CA HIS A 47 9.24 5.35 -5.95
C HIS A 47 7.76 5.71 -6.08
N ARG A 48 7.47 7.01 -5.93
CA ARG A 48 6.11 7.55 -6.06
C ARG A 48 5.44 7.17 -7.40
N ALA A 49 6.20 7.16 -8.49
CA ALA A 49 5.68 6.81 -9.81
C ALA A 49 5.17 5.35 -9.88
N ASP A 50 5.85 4.43 -9.21
CA ASP A 50 5.43 3.02 -9.15
C ASP A 50 4.15 2.88 -8.31
N VAL A 51 4.06 3.61 -7.18
CA VAL A 51 2.84 3.65 -6.36
C VAL A 51 1.66 4.18 -7.16
N GLU A 52 1.82 5.30 -7.87
CA GLU A 52 0.76 5.90 -8.69
C GLU A 52 0.32 4.99 -9.84
N LYS A 53 1.24 4.23 -10.43
CA LYS A 53 0.94 3.22 -11.46
C LYS A 53 0.16 2.02 -10.89
N LEU A 54 0.48 1.58 -9.68
CA LEU A 54 -0.12 0.41 -9.04
C LEU A 54 -1.48 0.72 -8.38
N LEU A 55 -1.63 1.90 -7.80
CA LEU A 55 -2.82 2.31 -7.04
C LEU A 55 -4.16 2.07 -7.77
N PRO A 56 -4.35 2.43 -9.06
CA PRO A 56 -5.62 2.17 -9.76
C PRO A 56 -5.91 0.68 -9.96
N GLN A 57 -4.89 -0.18 -9.92
CA GLN A 57 -5.02 -1.62 -10.14
C GLN A 57 -5.48 -2.38 -8.89
N ILE A 58 -5.35 -1.77 -7.70
CA ILE A 58 -5.72 -2.42 -6.44
C ILE A 58 -7.24 -2.51 -6.32
N LYS A 59 -7.73 -3.71 -6.03
CA LYS A 59 -9.15 -3.98 -5.76
C LYS A 59 -9.30 -4.43 -4.31
N VAL A 60 -10.25 -3.85 -3.62
CA VAL A 60 -10.54 -4.19 -2.22
C VAL A 60 -11.97 -4.70 -2.15
N SER A 61 -12.16 -5.86 -1.53
CA SER A 61 -13.46 -6.49 -1.34
C SER A 61 -13.66 -6.81 0.14
N ARG A 62 -14.91 -6.69 0.60
CA ARG A 62 -15.28 -7.10 1.95
C ARG A 62 -15.47 -8.61 1.97
N VAL A 63 -14.84 -9.29 2.90
CA VAL A 63 -15.01 -10.73 3.11
C VAL A 63 -15.98 -10.94 4.27
N SER A 64 -17.04 -11.71 4.04
CA SER A 64 -17.94 -12.18 5.10
C SER A 64 -17.36 -13.45 5.71
N ILE A 65 -17.09 -13.42 7.02
CA ILE A 65 -16.68 -14.62 7.75
C ILE A 65 -17.95 -15.32 8.20
N LYS A 66 -18.20 -16.56 7.74
CA LYS A 66 -19.23 -17.41 8.35
C LYS A 66 -18.70 -17.81 9.73
N GLN A 67 -19.39 -17.38 10.78
CA GLN A 67 -19.22 -17.94 12.13
C GLN A 67 -19.76 -19.36 12.15
#